data_AF-E6TUC7-F1
#
_entry.id   AF-E6TUC7-F1
#
_cell.length_a   1.000
_cell.length_b   1.000
_cell.length_c   1.000
_cell.angle_alpha   90.00
_cell.angle_beta   90.00
_cell.angle_gamma   90.00
#
_symmetry.space_group_name_H-M   'P 1'
#
loop_
_entity.id
_entity.type
_entity.pdbx_description
1 polymer ?
#
loop_
_entity_poly.entity_id
_entity_poly.type
_entity_poly.pdbx_seq_one_letter_code
_entity_poly.pdbx_strand_id
1 'polypeptide(L)'
;MFHKALWYQNFKQTKILMFFLLVLYIIHLPFQAMLQVESWRVELEEFGQINMYYWSSGQTIYFIFSEGALPIFIMIAIIFLACLLIGVERNTRRMDFTFSFPFKRRDIFLSKMIYGMFMIISFHTINFLVAYLILFQSEFRYTLSDVTMTNIYFGPLIVFLFIFTFALFIGTITGEMISQVVLTFIFGIFPLGIAFLIITSMDIHRAQPYYREFPYWVETYTPLFYITSTTNGFINSVLYPLIGLVIFAILSILLYQKNKIEHNGEFLIFKQLHPIFKYGIIICFSLFGGIIISSLAPWGGSQTFQIIGYWIGFVIFALFSYLISRRLLNMNVLVRNK
;
A
#
# COMPACT_ATOMS: atom_id res chain seq x y z
N MET A 1 0.62 -16.37 24.22
CA MET A 1 0.53 -15.34 23.14
C MET A 1 1.73 -14.41 23.13
N PHE A 2 2.22 -13.92 24.27
CA PHE A 2 3.49 -13.17 24.34
C PHE A 2 4.67 -14.12 24.60
N HIS A 3 5.28 -14.64 23.53
CA HIS A 3 6.51 -15.43 23.65
C HIS A 3 7.71 -14.51 23.46
N LYS A 4 8.44 -14.23 24.55
CA LYS A 4 9.62 -13.35 24.54
C LYS A 4 10.64 -13.72 23.45
N ALA A 5 10.82 -15.01 23.21
CA ALA A 5 11.71 -15.53 22.17
C ALA A 5 11.31 -15.07 20.75
N LEU A 6 10.02 -15.17 20.41
CA LEU A 6 9.50 -14.77 19.09
C LEU A 6 9.62 -13.25 18.89
N TRP A 7 9.34 -12.47 19.92
CA TRP A 7 9.51 -11.02 19.89
C TRP A 7 10.96 -10.61 19.68
N TYR A 8 11.88 -11.25 20.39
CA TYR A 8 13.31 -11.00 20.24
C TYR A 8 13.82 -11.38 18.84
N GLN A 9 13.32 -12.48 18.27
CA GLN A 9 13.60 -12.87 16.89
C GLN A 9 13.12 -11.79 15.91
N ASN A 10 11.85 -11.37 16.00
CA ASN A 10 11.27 -10.34 15.14
C ASN A 10 12.04 -9.02 15.24
N PHE A 11 12.42 -8.62 16.45
CA PHE A 11 13.24 -7.43 16.66
C PHE A 11 14.62 -7.56 16.01
N LYS A 12 15.35 -8.66 16.24
CA LYS A 12 16.66 -8.87 15.63
C LYS A 12 16.61 -8.82 14.10
N GLN A 13 15.54 -9.34 13.51
CA GLN A 13 15.33 -9.37 12.07
C GLN A 13 15.04 -8.00 11.47
N THR A 14 14.34 -7.14 12.22
CA THR A 14 13.82 -5.86 11.71
C THR A 14 14.54 -4.63 12.26
N LYS A 15 15.48 -4.79 13.21
CA LYS A 15 16.14 -3.68 13.94
C LYS A 15 16.68 -2.55 13.07
N ILE A 16 17.27 -2.87 11.92
CA ILE A 16 17.84 -1.85 11.01
C ILE A 16 16.71 -1.03 10.38
N LEU A 17 15.67 -1.71 9.88
CA LEU A 17 14.49 -1.04 9.34
C LEU A 17 13.76 -0.23 10.43
N MET A 18 13.71 -0.71 11.67
CA MET A 18 13.09 0.03 12.78
C MET A 18 13.79 1.36 13.03
N PHE A 19 15.13 1.40 12.93
CA PHE A 19 15.89 2.64 13.03
C PHE A 19 15.53 3.62 11.90
N PHE A 20 15.48 3.14 10.64
CA PHE A 20 15.06 3.97 9.51
C PHE A 20 13.63 4.46 9.62
N LEU A 21 12.69 3.60 10.04
CA LEU A 21 11.30 3.97 10.27
C LEU A 21 11.19 5.06 11.34
N LEU A 22 11.92 4.93 12.45
CA LEU A 22 11.95 5.94 13.49
C LEU A 22 12.40 7.31 12.95
N VAL A 23 13.49 7.33 12.18
CA VAL A 23 14.00 8.57 11.55
C VAL A 23 12.97 9.16 10.58
N LEU A 24 12.36 8.34 9.72
CA LEU A 24 11.31 8.79 8.79
C LEU A 24 10.12 9.40 9.52
N TYR A 25 9.65 8.78 10.60
CA TYR A 25 8.53 9.30 11.38
C TYR A 25 8.87 10.63 12.09
N ILE A 26 10.10 10.79 12.60
CA ILE A 26 10.58 12.05 13.22
C ILE A 26 10.63 13.18 12.20
N ILE A 27 11.02 12.89 10.96
CA ILE A 27 11.06 13.88 9.88
C ILE A 27 9.67 14.11 9.28
N HIS A 28 8.74 13.16 9.42
CA HIS A 28 7.40 13.30 8.83
C HIS A 28 6.54 14.32 9.59
N LEU A 29 5.93 13.93 10.70
CA LEU A 29 4.89 14.74 11.33
C LEU A 29 5.43 16.00 12.03
N PRO A 30 6.49 15.92 12.87
CA PRO A 30 7.00 17.10 13.56
C PRO A 30 7.51 18.18 12.61
N PHE A 31 8.30 17.81 11.60
CA PHE A 31 8.87 18.77 10.66
C PHE A 31 7.80 19.35 9.74
N GLN A 32 6.85 18.54 9.25
CA GLN A 32 5.72 19.04 8.46
C GLN A 32 4.86 20.02 9.24
N ALA A 33 4.60 19.75 10.53
CA ALA A 33 3.91 20.70 11.40
C ALA A 33 4.70 22.01 11.58
N MET A 34 6.03 21.95 11.77
CA MET A 34 6.88 23.15 11.86
C MET A 34 6.85 23.97 10.58
N LEU A 35 7.01 23.33 9.42
CA LEU A 35 6.98 24.01 8.12
C LEU A 35 5.64 24.68 7.85
N GLN A 36 4.53 24.01 8.20
CA GLN A 36 3.20 24.56 7.99
C GLN A 36 2.90 25.74 8.93
N VAL A 37 3.33 25.67 10.18
CA VAL A 37 3.23 26.81 11.12
C VAL A 37 4.01 28.00 10.57
N GLU A 38 5.21 27.77 10.04
CA GLU A 38 6.02 28.86 9.47
C GLU A 38 5.40 29.42 8.18
N SER A 39 4.85 28.58 7.30
CA SER A 39 4.16 29.08 6.10
C SER A 39 2.95 29.94 6.45
N TRP A 40 2.19 29.55 7.47
CA TRP A 40 1.07 30.35 7.98
C TRP A 40 1.51 31.68 8.61
N ARG A 41 2.70 31.76 9.21
CA ARG A 41 3.26 33.03 9.69
C ARG A 41 3.58 33.98 8.55
N VAL A 42 4.24 33.48 7.50
CA VAL A 42 4.55 34.27 6.31
C VAL A 42 3.26 34.77 5.64
N GLU A 43 2.26 33.90 5.49
CA GLU A 43 0.96 34.29 4.93
C GLU A 43 0.23 35.34 5.80
N LEU A 44 0.34 35.23 7.13
CA LEU A 44 -0.20 36.23 8.05
C LEU A 44 0.46 37.59 7.88
N GLU A 45 1.78 37.62 7.70
CA GLU A 45 2.55 38.85 7.50
C GLU A 45 2.23 39.51 6.16
N GLU A 46 2.07 38.72 5.09
CA GLU A 46 1.81 39.24 3.74
C GLU A 46 0.36 39.67 3.50
N PHE A 47 -0.61 38.91 4.01
CA PHE A 47 -2.04 39.06 3.63
C PHE A 47 -2.96 39.52 4.76
N GLY A 48 -2.45 39.60 6.00
CA GLY A 48 -3.23 39.97 7.18
C GLY A 48 -4.29 38.93 7.59
N GLN A 49 -4.96 39.17 8.72
CA GLN A 49 -5.83 38.18 9.37
C GLN A 49 -7.08 37.76 8.58
N ILE A 50 -7.62 38.64 7.72
CA ILE A 50 -8.91 38.41 7.02
C ILE A 50 -8.77 37.31 5.96
N ASN A 51 -7.63 37.25 5.25
CA ASN A 51 -7.38 36.19 4.29
C ASN A 51 -7.03 34.87 4.98
N MET A 52 -6.42 34.91 6.17
CA MET A 52 -5.90 33.73 6.85
C MET A 52 -6.96 32.66 7.14
N TYR A 53 -8.17 33.06 7.55
CA TYR A 53 -9.27 32.12 7.82
C TYR A 53 -9.65 31.26 6.61
N TYR A 54 -9.47 31.75 5.38
CA TYR A 54 -9.72 31.00 4.16
C TYR A 54 -8.61 29.97 3.85
N TRP A 55 -7.37 30.24 4.27
CA TRP A 55 -6.20 29.39 4.00
C TRP A 55 -5.90 28.41 5.15
N SER A 56 -6.33 28.71 6.38
CA SER A 56 -6.19 27.87 7.58
C SER A 56 -7.41 26.97 7.84
N SER A 57 -8.12 26.55 6.79
CA SER A 57 -9.29 25.68 6.92
C SER A 57 -8.93 24.31 7.51
N GLY A 58 -9.91 23.60 8.10
CA GLY A 58 -9.70 22.24 8.62
C GLY A 58 -9.12 21.23 7.61
N GLN A 59 -9.26 21.48 6.30
CA GLN A 59 -8.62 20.67 5.24
C GLN A 59 -7.10 20.84 5.25
N THR A 60 -6.59 22.05 5.40
CA THR A 60 -5.15 22.35 5.45
C THR A 60 -4.47 21.64 6.63
N ILE A 61 -5.16 21.54 7.77
CA ILE A 61 -4.65 20.85 8.97
C ILE A 61 -4.61 19.34 8.75
N TYR A 62 -5.65 18.78 8.11
CA TYR A 62 -5.66 17.35 7.78
C TYR A 62 -4.46 16.97 6.92
N PHE A 63 -4.08 17.82 5.95
CA PHE A 63 -2.94 17.58 5.07
C PHE A 63 -1.61 17.47 5.83
N ILE A 64 -1.44 18.16 6.96
CA ILE A 64 -0.25 18.03 7.84
C ILE A 64 -0.08 16.59 8.33
N PHE A 65 -1.18 15.90 8.63
CA PHE A 65 -1.15 14.59 9.29
C PHE A 65 -1.32 13.40 8.35
N SER A 66 -1.70 13.65 7.10
CA SER A 66 -2.16 12.60 6.18
C SER A 66 -1.63 12.73 4.75
N GLU A 67 -1.15 13.91 4.32
CA GLU A 67 -0.73 14.16 2.95
C GLU A 67 0.76 14.51 2.83
N GLY A 68 1.26 14.44 1.59
CA GLY A 68 2.63 14.76 1.23
C GLY A 68 3.42 13.56 0.70
N ALA A 69 4.70 13.78 0.42
CA ALA A 69 5.59 12.73 -0.08
C ALA A 69 6.06 11.76 1.04
N LEU A 70 6.10 12.23 2.29
CA LEU A 70 6.63 11.48 3.44
C LEU A 70 5.75 10.28 3.87
N PRO A 71 4.41 10.34 3.87
CA PRO A 71 3.55 9.17 4.05
C PRO A 71 3.84 8.03 3.06
N ILE A 72 4.24 8.35 1.82
CA ILE A 72 4.59 7.36 0.80
C ILE A 72 5.87 6.61 1.19
N PHE A 73 6.88 7.30 1.72
CA PHE A 73 8.10 6.65 2.22
C PHE A 73 7.80 5.76 3.44
N ILE A 74 6.91 6.21 4.34
CA ILE A 74 6.45 5.41 5.48
C ILE A 74 5.69 4.17 5.00
N MET A 75 4.79 4.31 4.02
CA MET A 75 4.08 3.20 3.38
C MET A 75 5.05 2.14 2.86
N ILE A 76 6.05 2.56 2.09
CA ILE A 76 7.06 1.68 1.53
C ILE A 76 7.80 0.96 2.66
N ALA A 77 8.22 1.69 3.69
CA ALA A 77 8.91 1.11 4.84
C ALA A 77 8.04 0.13 5.64
N ILE A 78 6.73 0.37 5.75
CA ILE A 78 5.76 -0.55 6.37
C ILE A 78 5.58 -1.83 5.52
N ILE A 79 5.51 -1.70 4.20
CA ILE A 79 5.48 -2.86 3.29
C ILE A 79 6.77 -3.68 3.46
N PHE A 80 7.93 -3.03 3.50
CA PHE A 80 9.20 -3.69 3.78
C PHE A 80 9.23 -4.33 5.16
N LEU A 81 8.58 -3.76 6.18
CA LEU A 81 8.48 -4.39 7.50
C LEU A 81 7.73 -5.72 7.42
N ALA A 82 6.59 -5.77 6.73
CA ALA A 82 5.86 -7.01 6.51
C ALA A 82 6.68 -8.04 5.72
N CYS A 83 7.43 -7.58 4.71
CA CYS A 83 8.32 -8.42 3.91
C CYS A 83 9.53 -8.94 4.70
N LEU A 84 10.07 -8.13 5.61
CA LEU A 84 11.11 -8.57 6.52
C LEU A 84 10.58 -9.61 7.49
N LEU A 85 9.39 -9.45 8.04
CA LEU A 85 8.81 -10.38 9.01
C LEU A 85 8.46 -11.74 8.40
N ILE A 86 7.96 -11.81 7.16
CA ILE A 86 7.53 -13.08 6.54
C ILE A 86 8.43 -13.48 5.37
N GLY A 87 8.60 -12.61 4.38
CA GLY A 87 9.32 -12.90 3.14
C GLY A 87 10.77 -13.36 3.35
N VAL A 88 11.54 -12.71 4.24
CA VAL A 88 12.94 -13.14 4.54
C VAL A 88 12.99 -14.57 5.04
N GLU A 89 12.06 -14.93 5.93
CA GLU A 89 12.06 -16.26 6.55
C GLU A 89 11.81 -17.35 5.51
N ARG A 90 11.08 -17.05 4.42
CA ARG A 90 10.82 -17.99 3.34
C ARG A 90 12.00 -18.19 2.39
N ASN A 91 12.81 -17.14 2.19
CA ASN A 91 14.01 -17.23 1.33
C ASN A 91 15.20 -17.88 2.06
N THR A 92 15.15 -17.92 3.39
CA THR A 92 16.22 -18.46 4.23
C THR A 92 15.75 -19.76 4.88
N ARG A 93 16.66 -20.71 5.17
CA ARG A 93 16.32 -21.91 5.98
C ARG A 93 15.88 -21.59 7.42
N ARG A 94 15.67 -20.30 7.75
CA ARG A 94 15.21 -19.82 9.06
C ARG A 94 13.76 -20.20 9.34
N MET A 95 12.91 -20.34 8.32
CA MET A 95 11.53 -20.81 8.53
C MET A 95 11.49 -22.26 9.00
N ASP A 96 12.35 -23.13 8.46
CA ASP A 96 12.48 -24.53 8.89
C ASP A 96 12.90 -24.62 10.36
N PHE A 97 13.88 -23.81 10.75
CA PHE A 97 14.31 -23.71 12.15
C PHE A 97 13.20 -23.15 13.05
N THR A 98 12.50 -22.10 12.61
CA THR A 98 11.41 -21.50 13.39
C THR A 98 10.27 -22.49 13.63
N PHE A 99 10.00 -23.36 12.65
CA PHE A 99 8.99 -24.41 12.77
C PHE A 99 9.43 -25.66 13.54
N SER A 100 10.72 -25.82 13.84
CA SER A 100 11.17 -26.85 14.80
C SER A 100 10.90 -26.50 16.26
N PHE A 101 10.65 -25.22 16.57
CA PHE A 101 10.26 -24.84 17.92
C PHE A 101 8.85 -25.36 18.26
N PRO A 102 8.57 -25.65 19.55
CA PRO A 102 7.27 -26.14 20.00
C PRO A 102 6.21 -25.02 20.07
N PHE A 103 6.13 -24.17 19.05
CA PHE A 103 5.13 -23.11 18.92
C PHE A 103 4.13 -23.45 17.82
N LYS A 104 2.84 -23.15 18.04
CA LYS A 104 1.83 -23.30 17.00
C LYS A 104 2.08 -22.27 15.91
N ARG A 105 1.82 -22.64 14.63
CA ARG A 105 1.94 -21.72 13.48
C ARG A 105 1.14 -20.43 13.65
N ARG A 106 -0.03 -20.53 14.26
CA ARG A 106 -0.87 -19.38 14.63
C ARG A 106 -0.12 -18.41 15.56
N ASP A 107 0.55 -18.91 16.59
CA ASP A 107 1.23 -18.08 17.59
C ASP A 107 2.47 -17.40 16.98
N ILE A 108 3.18 -18.10 16.09
CA ILE A 108 4.31 -17.53 15.33
C ILE A 108 3.83 -16.34 14.47
N PHE A 109 2.75 -16.52 13.72
CA PHE A 109 2.18 -15.46 12.88
C PHE A 109 1.63 -14.29 13.72
N LEU A 110 0.86 -14.59 14.76
CA LEU A 110 0.33 -13.55 15.65
C LEU A 110 1.43 -12.75 16.32
N SER A 111 2.55 -13.39 16.71
CA SER A 111 3.69 -12.66 17.26
C SER A 111 4.30 -11.68 16.25
N LYS A 112 4.33 -12.02 14.95
CA LYS A 112 4.81 -11.11 13.89
C LYS A 112 3.85 -9.96 13.65
N MET A 113 2.55 -10.28 13.54
CA MET A 113 1.50 -9.30 13.31
C MET A 113 1.42 -8.29 14.46
N ILE A 114 1.33 -8.77 15.71
CA ILE A 114 1.25 -7.90 16.89
C ILE A 114 2.54 -7.08 17.05
N TYR A 115 3.71 -7.67 16.79
CA TYR A 115 4.98 -6.94 16.83
C TYR A 115 4.97 -5.76 15.85
N GLY A 116 4.64 -5.99 14.58
CA GLY A 116 4.61 -4.91 13.59
C GLY A 116 3.56 -3.85 13.89
N MET A 117 2.35 -4.25 14.28
CA MET A 117 1.30 -3.31 14.72
C MET A 117 1.76 -2.46 15.90
N PHE A 118 2.41 -3.06 16.90
CA PHE A 118 2.93 -2.36 18.06
C PHE A 118 3.98 -1.30 17.69
N MET A 119 4.92 -1.63 16.79
CA MET A 119 5.94 -0.68 16.33
C MET A 119 5.32 0.48 15.54
N ILE A 120 4.37 0.19 14.64
CA ILE A 120 3.67 1.23 13.85
C ILE A 120 2.88 2.15 14.77
N ILE A 121 2.08 1.59 15.69
CA ILE A 121 1.30 2.39 16.65
C ILE A 121 2.25 3.26 17.47
N SER A 122 3.29 2.68 18.05
CA SER A 122 4.21 3.42 18.93
C SER A 122 4.92 4.57 18.20
N PHE A 123 5.44 4.35 16.99
CA PHE A 123 6.09 5.40 16.21
C PHE A 123 5.10 6.46 15.74
N HIS A 124 3.93 6.08 15.25
CA HIS A 124 2.91 7.05 14.85
C HIS A 124 2.43 7.89 16.03
N THR A 125 2.14 7.28 17.19
CA THR A 125 1.68 7.99 18.39
C THR A 125 2.72 8.99 18.89
N ILE A 126 3.99 8.59 19.03
CA ILE A 126 5.04 9.50 19.51
C ILE A 126 5.16 10.72 18.59
N ASN A 127 5.16 10.50 17.28
CA ASN A 127 5.36 11.58 16.31
C ASN A 127 4.13 12.46 16.15
N PHE A 128 2.93 11.86 16.20
CA PHE A 128 1.68 12.61 16.27
C PHE A 128 1.65 13.51 17.51
N LEU A 129 2.02 13.01 18.68
CA LEU A 129 2.03 13.81 19.92
C LEU A 129 2.97 15.00 19.81
N VAL A 130 4.17 14.82 19.25
CA VAL A 130 5.12 15.93 19.04
C VAL A 130 4.55 16.96 18.07
N ALA A 131 4.03 16.53 16.91
CA ALA A 131 3.43 17.42 15.91
C ALA A 131 2.20 18.17 16.46
N TYR A 132 1.35 17.48 17.20
CA TYR A 132 0.19 18.06 17.86
C TYR A 132 0.60 19.10 18.91
N LEU A 133 1.65 18.82 19.71
CA LEU A 133 2.16 19.77 20.70
C LEU A 133 2.77 21.03 20.06
N ILE A 134 3.37 20.91 18.87
CA ILE A 134 3.88 22.06 18.10
C ILE A 134 2.71 22.98 17.69
N LEU A 135 1.66 22.42 17.09
CA LEU A 135 0.47 23.18 16.70
C LEU A 135 -0.24 23.77 17.92
N PHE A 136 -0.36 23.00 19.00
CA PHE A 136 -1.04 23.44 20.22
C PHE A 136 -0.31 24.61 20.93
N GLN A 137 1.02 24.69 20.81
CA GLN A 137 1.81 25.79 21.37
C GLN A 137 1.93 27.00 20.44
N SER A 138 1.59 26.84 19.16
CA SER A 138 1.61 27.94 18.19
C SER A 138 0.44 28.92 18.37
N GLU A 139 0.57 30.10 17.79
CA GLU A 139 -0.52 31.09 17.65
C GLU A 139 -1.72 30.55 16.84
N PHE A 140 -1.55 29.44 16.11
CA PHE A 140 -2.57 28.79 15.28
C PHE A 140 -3.34 27.69 16.00
N ARG A 141 -3.21 27.56 17.33
CA ARG A 141 -3.93 26.53 18.11
C ARG A 141 -5.43 26.46 17.82
N TYR A 142 -6.07 27.59 17.50
CA TYR A 142 -7.50 27.65 17.19
C TYR A 142 -7.89 26.73 16.03
N THR A 143 -7.00 26.52 15.06
CA THR A 143 -7.23 25.65 13.90
C THR A 143 -7.54 24.21 14.33
N LEU A 144 -7.01 23.73 15.46
CA LEU A 144 -7.28 22.39 15.99
C LEU A 144 -8.77 22.15 16.34
N SER A 145 -9.61 23.18 16.47
CA SER A 145 -11.06 23.00 16.66
C SER A 145 -11.79 22.52 15.41
N ASP A 146 -11.18 22.70 14.23
CA ASP A 146 -11.81 22.40 12.94
C ASP A 146 -11.59 20.94 12.50
N VAL A 147 -10.83 20.17 13.31
CA VAL A 147 -10.48 18.77 13.03
C VAL A 147 -10.83 17.87 14.21
N THR A 148 -11.10 16.61 13.90
CA THR A 148 -11.35 15.57 14.91
C THR A 148 -10.15 14.63 15.03
N MET A 149 -9.96 14.02 16.20
CA MET A 149 -8.93 12.98 16.41
C MET A 149 -9.07 11.80 15.45
N THR A 150 -10.30 11.52 15.00
CA THR A 150 -10.55 10.51 13.98
C THR A 150 -9.80 10.84 12.69
N ASN A 151 -9.78 12.10 12.29
CA ASN A 151 -9.20 12.53 11.02
C ASN A 151 -7.68 12.67 11.11
N ILE A 152 -7.16 13.25 12.19
CA ILE A 152 -5.73 13.59 12.31
C ILE A 152 -4.88 12.49 12.95
N TYR A 153 -5.49 11.58 13.72
CA TYR A 153 -4.76 10.52 14.42
C TYR A 153 -5.18 9.12 13.97
N PHE A 154 -6.45 8.76 14.17
CA PHE A 154 -6.91 7.39 13.95
C PHE A 154 -6.97 7.02 12.46
N GLY A 155 -7.36 7.95 11.59
CA GLY A 155 -7.43 7.75 10.14
C GLY A 155 -6.09 7.30 9.56
N PRO A 156 -5.02 8.13 9.64
CA PRO A 156 -3.69 7.76 9.16
C PRO A 156 -3.17 6.48 9.81
N LEU A 157 -3.37 6.31 11.12
CA LEU A 157 -2.94 5.10 11.83
C LEU A 157 -3.61 3.84 11.29
N ILE A 158 -4.92 3.87 11.08
CA ILE A 158 -5.68 2.73 10.57
C ILE A 158 -5.26 2.42 9.13
N VAL A 159 -5.00 3.43 8.29
CA VAL A 159 -4.46 3.23 6.94
C VAL A 159 -3.09 2.55 6.97
N PHE A 160 -2.17 2.99 7.83
CA PHE A 160 -0.86 2.34 7.99
C PHE A 160 -0.97 0.88 8.46
N LEU A 161 -1.85 0.61 9.43
CA LEU A 161 -2.10 -0.76 9.91
C LEU A 161 -2.80 -1.63 8.86
N PHE A 162 -3.70 -1.04 8.06
CA PHE A 162 -4.36 -1.69 6.94
C PHE A 162 -3.35 -2.10 5.87
N ILE A 163 -2.47 -1.20 5.46
CA ILE A 163 -1.41 -1.50 4.48
C ILE A 163 -0.45 -2.56 5.02
N PHE A 164 -0.09 -2.49 6.30
CA PHE A 164 0.73 -3.52 6.95
C PHE A 164 0.07 -4.92 6.91
N THR A 165 -1.19 -5.01 7.30
CA THR A 165 -1.94 -6.27 7.30
C THR A 165 -2.20 -6.81 5.90
N PHE A 166 -2.44 -5.93 4.93
CA PHE A 166 -2.51 -6.28 3.52
C PHE A 166 -1.17 -6.86 3.01
N ALA A 167 -0.04 -6.23 3.32
CA ALA A 167 1.28 -6.73 2.94
C ALA A 167 1.63 -8.06 3.64
N LEU A 168 1.18 -8.27 4.88
CA LEU A 168 1.28 -9.57 5.56
C LEU A 168 0.40 -10.63 4.87
N PHE A 169 -0.81 -10.28 4.45
CA PHE A 169 -1.72 -11.15 3.72
C PHE A 169 -1.09 -11.63 2.41
N ILE A 170 -0.55 -10.71 1.60
CA ILE A 170 0.22 -11.06 0.40
C ILE A 170 1.40 -11.95 0.78
N GLY A 171 2.10 -11.61 1.87
CA GLY A 171 3.16 -12.43 2.43
C GLY A 171 2.74 -13.84 2.81
N THR A 172 1.47 -14.11 3.12
CA THR A 172 1.00 -15.47 3.40
C THR A 172 0.86 -16.32 2.14
N ILE A 173 0.55 -15.72 0.99
CA ILE A 173 0.33 -16.42 -0.29
C ILE A 173 1.59 -16.54 -1.15
N THR A 174 2.59 -15.66 -0.98
CA THR A 174 3.83 -15.65 -1.78
C THR A 174 4.93 -16.50 -1.17
N GLY A 175 5.58 -17.36 -1.96
CA GLY A 175 6.62 -18.25 -1.40
C GLY A 175 7.96 -17.57 -1.13
N GLU A 176 8.16 -16.31 -1.52
CA GLU A 176 9.45 -15.62 -1.38
C GLU A 176 9.29 -14.09 -1.25
N MET A 177 10.32 -13.40 -0.74
CA MET A 177 10.28 -11.96 -0.43
C MET A 177 10.02 -11.05 -1.65
N ILE A 178 10.71 -11.25 -2.77
CA ILE A 178 10.61 -10.38 -3.94
C ILE A 178 9.18 -10.42 -4.47
N SER A 179 8.59 -11.61 -4.56
CA SER A 179 7.19 -11.84 -4.93
C SER A 179 6.25 -11.16 -3.94
N GLN A 180 6.53 -11.23 -2.63
CA GLN A 180 5.75 -10.49 -1.63
C GLN A 180 5.75 -8.99 -1.91
N VAL A 181 6.93 -8.40 -2.13
CA VAL A 181 7.08 -6.96 -2.42
C VAL A 181 6.31 -6.59 -3.69
N VAL A 182 6.61 -7.27 -4.80
CA VAL A 182 6.04 -6.99 -6.12
C VAL A 182 4.52 -7.16 -6.09
N LEU A 183 4.00 -8.25 -5.52
CA LEU A 183 2.56 -8.48 -5.48
C LEU A 183 1.84 -7.54 -4.51
N THR A 184 2.50 -7.07 -3.45
CA THR A 184 1.90 -6.06 -2.56
C THR A 184 1.66 -4.76 -3.33
N PHE A 185 2.62 -4.31 -4.15
CA PHE A 185 2.40 -3.13 -4.98
C PHE A 185 1.36 -3.37 -6.08
N ILE A 186 1.47 -4.49 -6.81
CA ILE A 186 0.52 -4.82 -7.89
C ILE A 186 -0.91 -4.87 -7.36
N PHE A 187 -1.20 -5.70 -6.34
CA PHE A 187 -2.54 -5.82 -5.79
C PHE A 187 -2.99 -4.59 -5.01
N GLY A 188 -2.05 -3.84 -4.46
CA GLY A 188 -2.31 -2.60 -3.73
C GLY A 188 -2.86 -1.47 -4.61
N ILE A 189 -2.55 -1.48 -5.92
CA ILE A 189 -3.11 -0.56 -6.92
C ILE A 189 -4.11 -1.24 -7.86
N PHE A 190 -4.29 -2.56 -7.74
CA PHE A 190 -4.97 -3.36 -8.76
C PHE A 190 -6.41 -2.93 -9.05
N PRO A 191 -7.28 -2.62 -8.07
CA PRO A 191 -8.65 -2.20 -8.36
C PRO A 191 -8.71 -0.94 -9.23
N LEU A 192 -7.87 0.06 -8.92
CA LEU A 192 -7.70 1.25 -9.75
C LEU A 192 -7.09 0.90 -11.13
N GLY A 193 -6.03 0.10 -11.15
CA GLY A 193 -5.36 -0.30 -12.39
C GLY A 193 -6.28 -1.01 -13.37
N ILE A 194 -7.07 -1.99 -12.92
CA ILE A 194 -8.00 -2.71 -13.80
C ILE A 194 -9.18 -1.84 -14.24
N ALA A 195 -9.69 -0.96 -13.36
CA ALA A 195 -10.72 0.00 -13.72
C ALA A 195 -10.23 0.95 -14.82
N PHE A 196 -9.01 1.48 -14.69
CA PHE A 196 -8.36 2.30 -15.71
C PHE A 196 -8.26 1.57 -17.05
N LEU A 197 -7.80 0.31 -17.05
CA LEU A 197 -7.67 -0.49 -18.27
C LEU A 197 -9.03 -0.73 -18.95
N ILE A 198 -10.08 -1.05 -18.17
CA ILE A 198 -11.43 -1.31 -18.70
C ILE A 198 -12.05 -0.03 -19.24
N ILE A 199 -12.07 1.05 -18.44
CA ILE A 199 -12.69 2.33 -18.81
C ILE A 199 -12.02 2.87 -20.08
N THR A 200 -10.68 2.90 -20.11
CA THR A 200 -9.94 3.36 -21.28
C THR A 200 -10.21 2.51 -22.51
N SER A 201 -10.27 1.17 -22.37
CA SER A 201 -10.65 0.28 -23.47
C SER A 201 -12.04 0.63 -24.02
N MET A 202 -13.01 0.86 -23.14
CA MET A 202 -14.38 1.23 -23.55
C MET A 202 -14.42 2.60 -24.26
N ASP A 203 -13.66 3.57 -23.78
CA ASP A 203 -13.63 4.93 -24.33
C ASP A 203 -13.01 4.95 -25.74
N ILE A 204 -11.96 4.16 -25.99
CA ILE A 204 -11.38 3.95 -27.34
C ILE A 204 -12.46 3.45 -28.32
N HIS A 205 -13.34 2.56 -27.88
CA HIS A 205 -14.41 2.02 -28.74
C HIS A 205 -15.60 2.98 -28.91
N ARG A 206 -15.78 3.96 -28.02
CA ARG A 206 -16.94 4.88 -28.01
C ARG A 206 -16.65 6.28 -28.56
N ALA A 207 -15.40 6.61 -28.89
CA ALA A 207 -14.97 7.96 -29.32
C ALA A 207 -15.44 9.08 -28.37
N GLN A 208 -15.49 8.79 -27.07
CA GLN A 208 -15.77 9.77 -26.03
C GLN A 208 -14.47 10.10 -25.29
N PRO A 209 -14.20 11.38 -24.99
CA PRO A 209 -12.93 11.79 -24.39
C PRO A 209 -12.73 11.23 -22.98
N TYR A 210 -11.45 11.07 -22.66
CA TYR A 210 -10.81 10.37 -21.55
C TYR A 210 -11.11 10.87 -20.11
N TYR A 211 -11.97 11.87 -19.93
CA TYR A 211 -12.16 12.50 -18.62
C TYR A 211 -13.36 11.91 -17.90
N ARG A 212 -13.18 10.68 -17.39
CA ARG A 212 -14.11 10.08 -16.43
C ARG A 212 -13.40 9.95 -15.09
N GLU A 213 -13.92 10.61 -14.07
CA GLU A 213 -13.53 10.32 -12.69
C GLU A 213 -13.77 8.84 -12.40
N PHE A 214 -12.87 8.23 -11.63
CA PHE A 214 -13.08 6.84 -11.23
C PHE A 214 -14.32 6.73 -10.36
N PRO A 215 -15.12 5.67 -10.51
CA PRO A 215 -16.20 5.43 -9.57
C PRO A 215 -15.67 5.38 -8.13
N TYR A 216 -16.37 6.02 -7.19
CA TYR A 216 -15.96 6.11 -5.78
C TYR A 216 -15.58 4.75 -5.15
N TRP A 217 -16.26 3.66 -5.55
CA TRP A 217 -15.95 2.32 -5.05
C TRP A 217 -14.56 1.82 -5.49
N VAL A 218 -14.06 2.20 -6.68
CA VAL A 218 -12.73 1.82 -7.16
C VAL A 218 -11.66 2.40 -6.26
N GLU A 219 -11.77 3.69 -5.96
CA GLU A 219 -10.87 4.39 -5.04
C GLU A 219 -10.96 3.76 -3.64
N THR A 220 -12.19 3.51 -3.16
CA THR A 220 -12.46 2.97 -1.82
C THR A 220 -11.81 1.59 -1.60
N TYR A 221 -11.80 0.74 -2.62
CA TYR A 221 -11.23 -0.61 -2.53
C TYR A 221 -9.75 -0.70 -2.89
N THR A 222 -9.09 0.39 -3.29
CA THR A 222 -7.68 0.38 -3.69
C THR A 222 -6.76 0.60 -2.48
N PRO A 223 -6.05 -0.42 -1.97
CA PRO A 223 -5.37 -0.31 -0.67
C PRO A 223 -4.32 0.80 -0.57
N LEU A 224 -3.52 1.01 -1.61
CA LEU A 224 -2.44 2.00 -1.60
C LEU A 224 -2.92 3.41 -1.98
N PHE A 225 -4.15 3.54 -2.48
CA PHE A 225 -4.71 4.83 -2.87
C PHE A 225 -5.06 5.71 -1.66
N TYR A 226 -5.28 5.10 -0.48
CA TYR A 226 -5.56 5.80 0.78
C TYR A 226 -4.45 6.76 1.24
N ILE A 227 -3.23 6.63 0.70
CA ILE A 227 -2.10 7.52 1.03
C ILE A 227 -1.95 8.66 0.02
N THR A 228 -2.48 8.52 -1.19
CA THR A 228 -2.33 9.51 -2.27
C THR A 228 -3.61 10.30 -2.55
N SER A 229 -4.75 9.88 -1.99
CA SER A 229 -6.06 10.47 -2.26
C SER A 229 -6.28 11.73 -1.42
N THR A 230 -6.56 12.85 -2.11
CA THR A 230 -6.91 14.15 -1.53
C THR A 230 -8.43 14.38 -1.45
N THR A 231 -9.26 13.38 -1.78
CA THR A 231 -10.70 13.59 -1.91
C THR A 231 -11.41 13.60 -0.55
N ASN A 232 -12.16 14.68 -0.31
CA ASN A 232 -12.90 14.97 0.93
C ASN A 232 -13.85 13.85 1.42
N GLY A 233 -14.24 12.90 0.56
CA GLY A 233 -15.07 11.75 0.93
C GLY A 233 -14.35 10.70 1.78
N PHE A 234 -13.02 10.54 1.60
CA PHE A 234 -12.22 9.58 2.37
C PHE A 234 -11.98 10.01 3.80
N ILE A 235 -11.93 11.33 4.03
CA ILE A 235 -11.72 11.95 5.35
C ILE A 235 -12.77 11.46 6.37
N ASN A 236 -13.96 11.07 5.92
CA ASN A 236 -15.05 10.61 6.78
C ASN A 236 -15.21 9.08 6.86
N SER A 237 -14.43 8.29 6.12
CA SER A 237 -14.67 6.85 6.03
C SER A 237 -13.47 5.98 6.41
N VAL A 238 -12.98 6.20 7.64
CA VAL A 238 -12.08 5.28 8.37
C VAL A 238 -12.64 3.85 8.44
N LEU A 239 -13.95 3.69 8.24
CA LEU A 239 -14.65 2.41 8.25
C LEU A 239 -14.11 1.42 7.22
N TYR A 240 -13.86 1.83 5.97
CA TYR A 240 -13.39 0.91 4.92
C TYR A 240 -11.99 0.36 5.16
N PRO A 241 -10.95 1.17 5.46
CA PRO A 241 -9.63 0.64 5.79
C PRO A 241 -9.66 -0.15 7.10
N LEU A 242 -10.54 0.19 8.06
CA LEU A 242 -10.74 -0.61 9.27
C LEU A 242 -11.32 -1.99 8.97
N ILE A 243 -12.35 -2.08 8.12
CA ILE A 243 -12.93 -3.36 7.67
C ILE A 243 -11.86 -4.17 6.93
N GLY A 244 -11.12 -3.53 6.00
CA GLY A 244 -10.04 -4.16 5.26
C GLY A 244 -8.94 -4.70 6.18
N LEU A 245 -8.54 -3.94 7.19
CA LEU A 245 -7.58 -4.34 8.22
C LEU A 245 -8.03 -5.62 8.93
N VAL A 246 -9.29 -5.67 9.37
CA VAL A 246 -9.85 -6.83 10.08
C VAL A 246 -9.91 -8.04 9.15
N ILE A 247 -10.41 -7.87 7.92
CA ILE A 247 -10.52 -8.94 6.94
C ILE A 247 -9.14 -9.51 6.60
N PHE A 248 -8.17 -8.67 6.24
CA PHE A 248 -6.82 -9.14 5.89
C PHE A 248 -6.09 -9.74 7.07
N ALA A 249 -6.28 -9.23 8.30
CA ALA A 249 -5.73 -9.86 9.50
C ALA A 249 -6.28 -11.29 9.68
N ILE A 250 -7.61 -11.48 9.57
CA ILE A 250 -8.25 -12.79 9.70
C ILE A 250 -7.78 -13.74 8.58
N LEU A 251 -7.83 -13.30 7.33
CA LEU A 251 -7.41 -14.11 6.18
C LEU A 251 -5.94 -14.53 6.29
N SER A 252 -5.06 -13.63 6.71
CA SER A 252 -3.65 -13.93 6.91
C SER A 252 -3.46 -15.02 7.98
N ILE A 253 -4.16 -14.94 9.11
CA ILE A 253 -4.08 -15.95 10.17
C ILE A 253 -4.51 -17.33 9.65
N LEU A 254 -5.62 -17.38 8.90
CA LEU A 254 -6.18 -18.63 8.37
C LEU A 254 -5.26 -19.27 7.30
N LEU A 255 -4.77 -18.46 6.36
CA LEU A 255 -3.88 -18.92 5.30
C LEU A 255 -2.51 -19.33 5.85
N TYR A 256 -1.96 -18.56 6.80
CA TYR A 256 -0.65 -18.88 7.37
C TYR A 256 -0.61 -20.25 8.05
N GLN A 257 -1.69 -20.65 8.73
CA GLN A 257 -1.79 -21.96 9.36
C GLN A 257 -1.73 -23.11 8.34
N LYS A 258 -2.31 -22.89 7.15
CA LYS A 258 -2.39 -23.87 6.06
C LYS A 258 -1.14 -23.91 5.17
N ASN A 259 -0.17 -23.03 5.38
CA ASN A 259 1.02 -22.95 4.54
C ASN A 259 1.86 -24.23 4.61
N LYS A 260 2.21 -24.77 3.45
CA LYS A 260 3.13 -25.91 3.37
C LYS A 260 4.54 -25.41 3.10
N ILE A 261 5.50 -25.91 3.87
CA ILE A 261 6.90 -25.49 3.82
C ILE A 261 7.56 -25.88 2.49
N GLU A 262 7.08 -26.96 1.87
CA GLU A 262 7.57 -27.50 0.59
C GLU A 262 7.50 -26.51 -0.59
N HIS A 263 6.65 -25.48 -0.51
CA HIS A 263 6.51 -24.45 -1.54
C HIS A 263 7.20 -23.12 -1.17
N ASN A 264 8.00 -23.09 -0.11
CA ASN A 264 8.85 -21.93 0.18
C ASN A 264 9.90 -21.76 -0.93
N GLY A 265 10.15 -20.53 -1.35
CA GLY A 265 11.02 -20.19 -2.48
C GLY A 265 10.32 -20.15 -3.84
N GLU A 266 9.10 -20.68 -3.94
CA GLU A 266 8.30 -20.55 -5.17
C GLU A 266 7.62 -19.18 -5.27
N PHE A 267 7.18 -18.81 -6.47
CA PHE A 267 6.43 -17.56 -6.68
C PHE A 267 5.15 -17.49 -5.81
N LEU A 268 4.38 -18.58 -5.73
CA LEU A 268 3.17 -18.70 -4.91
C LEU A 268 3.20 -20.01 -4.11
N ILE A 269 2.78 -19.95 -2.84
CA ILE A 269 2.67 -21.13 -1.98
C ILE A 269 1.47 -22.00 -2.36
N PHE A 270 0.38 -21.38 -2.78
CA PHE A 270 -0.86 -22.07 -3.11
C PHE A 270 -0.97 -22.27 -4.63
N LYS A 271 -0.75 -23.51 -5.09
CA LYS A 271 -0.88 -23.88 -6.51
C LYS A 271 -2.28 -23.60 -7.09
N GLN A 272 -3.31 -23.58 -6.24
CA GLN A 272 -4.68 -23.23 -6.64
C GLN A 272 -4.80 -21.79 -7.15
N LEU A 273 -3.87 -20.88 -6.79
CA LEU A 273 -3.86 -19.50 -7.27
C LEU A 273 -3.21 -19.35 -8.65
N HIS A 274 -2.45 -20.35 -9.13
CA HIS A 274 -1.79 -20.30 -10.44
C HIS A 274 -2.74 -19.95 -11.59
N PRO A 275 -3.93 -20.60 -11.75
CA PRO A 275 -4.84 -20.24 -12.83
C PRO A 275 -5.33 -18.79 -12.73
N ILE A 276 -5.65 -18.31 -11.53
CA ILE A 276 -6.14 -16.94 -11.30
C ILE A 276 -5.07 -15.93 -11.73
N PHE A 277 -3.82 -16.12 -11.30
CA PHE A 277 -2.71 -15.26 -11.70
C PHE A 277 -2.41 -15.34 -13.20
N LYS A 278 -2.47 -16.54 -13.78
CA LYS A 278 -2.23 -16.73 -15.22
C LYS A 278 -3.22 -15.91 -16.05
N TYR A 279 -4.51 -16.08 -15.80
CA TYR A 279 -5.54 -15.35 -16.56
C TYR A 279 -5.52 -13.86 -16.23
N GLY A 280 -5.31 -13.49 -14.96
CA GLY A 280 -5.20 -12.10 -14.54
C GLY A 280 -4.07 -11.36 -15.27
N ILE A 281 -2.87 -11.95 -15.31
CA ILE A 281 -1.72 -11.39 -16.05
C ILE A 281 -2.07 -11.25 -17.54
N ILE A 282 -2.63 -12.28 -18.17
CA ILE A 282 -2.94 -12.24 -19.61
C ILE A 282 -3.94 -11.12 -19.92
N ILE A 283 -5.03 -11.01 -19.16
CA ILE A 283 -6.07 -10.00 -19.36
C ILE A 283 -5.51 -8.59 -19.14
N CYS A 284 -4.77 -8.37 -18.05
CA CYS A 284 -4.24 -7.04 -17.75
C CYS A 284 -3.25 -6.58 -18.80
N PHE A 285 -2.32 -7.45 -19.20
CA PHE A 285 -1.32 -7.11 -20.22
C PHE A 285 -1.94 -6.97 -21.61
N SER A 286 -2.96 -7.76 -21.97
CA SER A 286 -3.64 -7.61 -23.25
C SER A 286 -4.39 -6.28 -23.34
N LEU A 287 -5.14 -5.89 -22.29
CA LEU A 287 -5.80 -4.58 -22.24
C LEU A 287 -4.78 -3.44 -22.33
N PHE A 288 -3.69 -3.53 -21.56
CA PHE A 288 -2.63 -2.53 -21.55
C PHE A 288 -1.93 -2.41 -22.91
N GLY A 289 -1.60 -3.53 -23.55
CA GLY A 289 -1.01 -3.56 -24.88
C GLY A 289 -1.91 -2.93 -25.94
N GLY A 290 -3.23 -3.17 -25.86
CA GLY A 290 -4.19 -2.51 -26.73
C GLY A 290 -4.18 -0.99 -26.56
N ILE A 291 -4.17 -0.50 -25.32
CA ILE A 291 -4.10 0.95 -25.04
C ILE A 291 -2.82 1.55 -25.61
N ILE A 292 -1.66 0.93 -25.39
CA ILE A 292 -0.36 1.42 -25.90
C ILE A 292 -0.36 1.52 -27.42
N ILE A 293 -0.80 0.48 -28.15
CA ILE A 293 -0.73 0.52 -29.61
C ILE A 293 -1.79 1.48 -30.18
N SER A 294 -2.95 1.59 -29.53
CA SER A 294 -3.97 2.56 -29.95
C SER A 294 -3.52 4.01 -29.83
N SER A 295 -2.66 4.35 -28.86
CA SER A 295 -2.14 5.71 -28.66
C SER A 295 -1.09 6.13 -29.68
N LEU A 296 -0.56 5.19 -30.48
CA LEU A 296 0.33 5.47 -31.61
C LEU A 296 -0.43 5.95 -32.86
N ALA A 297 -1.76 5.84 -32.88
CA ALA A 297 -2.56 6.31 -34.00
C ALA A 297 -2.45 7.85 -34.12
N PRO A 298 -2.39 8.41 -35.35
CA PRO A 298 -2.26 9.86 -35.54
C PRO A 298 -3.37 10.65 -34.86
N TRP A 299 -3.00 11.75 -34.21
CA TRP A 299 -3.93 12.67 -33.57
C TRP A 299 -4.79 13.32 -34.67
N GLY A 300 -6.10 13.08 -34.65
CA GLY A 300 -7.04 13.49 -35.71
C GLY A 300 -7.28 12.45 -36.81
N GLY A 301 -6.67 11.26 -36.74
CA GLY A 301 -7.01 10.14 -37.62
C GLY A 301 -8.41 9.56 -37.32
N SER A 302 -8.97 8.79 -38.27
CA SER A 302 -10.26 8.14 -38.07
C SER A 302 -10.22 7.17 -36.87
N GLN A 303 -11.27 7.16 -36.05
CA GLN A 303 -11.46 6.25 -34.91
C GLN A 303 -11.16 4.78 -35.24
N THR A 304 -11.42 4.38 -36.49
CA THR A 304 -11.10 3.05 -37.02
C THR A 304 -9.64 2.64 -36.83
N PHE A 305 -8.68 3.55 -37.02
CA PHE A 305 -7.25 3.23 -36.83
C PHE A 305 -6.90 2.98 -35.37
N GLN A 306 -7.49 3.73 -34.44
CA GLN A 306 -7.30 3.51 -32.99
C GLN A 306 -7.86 2.16 -32.55
N ILE A 307 -9.05 1.79 -33.02
CA ILE A 307 -9.68 0.50 -32.71
C ILE A 307 -8.86 -0.65 -33.30
N ILE A 308 -8.40 -0.54 -34.55
CA ILE A 308 -7.55 -1.58 -35.17
C ILE A 308 -6.23 -1.71 -34.40
N GLY A 309 -5.57 -0.58 -34.08
CA GLY A 309 -4.36 -0.56 -33.27
C GLY A 309 -4.57 -1.21 -31.90
N TYR A 310 -5.71 -0.94 -31.27
CA TYR A 310 -6.09 -1.56 -30.00
C TYR A 310 -6.13 -3.09 -30.09
N TRP A 311 -6.83 -3.66 -31.08
CA TRP A 311 -6.94 -5.11 -31.21
C TRP A 311 -5.62 -5.77 -31.60
N ILE A 312 -4.80 -5.12 -32.42
CA ILE A 312 -3.43 -5.58 -32.73
C ILE A 312 -2.60 -5.64 -31.45
N GLY A 313 -2.57 -4.56 -30.67
CA GLY A 313 -1.85 -4.51 -29.40
C GLY A 313 -2.36 -5.53 -28.40
N PHE A 314 -3.68 -5.72 -28.32
CA PHE A 314 -4.33 -6.69 -27.46
C PHE A 314 -3.85 -8.12 -27.74
N VAL A 315 -3.88 -8.54 -29.01
CA VAL A 315 -3.48 -9.90 -29.40
C VAL A 315 -1.98 -10.12 -29.18
N ILE A 316 -1.14 -9.15 -29.57
CA ILE A 316 0.32 -9.26 -29.41
C ILE A 316 0.67 -9.42 -27.92
N PHE A 317 0.16 -8.53 -27.06
CA PHE A 317 0.47 -8.60 -25.63
C PHE A 317 -0.18 -9.80 -24.93
N ALA A 318 -1.34 -10.28 -25.40
CA ALA A 318 -1.92 -11.53 -24.91
C ALA A 318 -0.98 -12.73 -25.16
N LEU A 319 -0.37 -12.81 -26.35
CA LEU A 319 0.59 -13.87 -26.68
C LEU A 319 1.87 -13.76 -25.82
N PHE A 320 2.45 -12.55 -25.71
CA PHE A 320 3.64 -12.34 -24.88
C PHE A 320 3.39 -12.66 -23.40
N SER A 321 2.29 -12.17 -22.83
CA SER A 321 1.93 -12.39 -21.43
C SER A 321 1.58 -13.85 -21.14
N TYR A 322 1.03 -14.59 -22.11
CA TYR A 322 0.84 -16.05 -21.99
C TYR A 322 2.18 -16.79 -21.81
N LEU A 323 3.21 -16.42 -22.57
CA LEU A 323 4.55 -17.03 -22.46
C LEU A 323 5.20 -16.68 -21.11
N ILE A 324 5.12 -15.41 -20.70
CA ILE A 324 5.70 -14.92 -19.45
C ILE A 324 5.02 -15.56 -18.24
N SER A 325 3.68 -15.61 -18.20
CA SER A 325 2.93 -16.19 -17.09
C SER A 325 3.24 -17.68 -16.90
N ARG A 326 3.45 -18.44 -17.99
CA ARG A 326 3.86 -19.85 -17.91
C ARG A 326 5.25 -20.02 -17.27
N ARG A 327 6.18 -19.10 -17.53
CA ARG A 327 7.52 -19.13 -16.94
C ARG A 327 7.52 -18.69 -15.47
N LEU A 328 6.86 -17.58 -15.16
CA LEU A 328 6.79 -17.01 -13.81
C LEU A 328 6.19 -17.99 -12.81
N LEU A 329 5.07 -18.62 -13.15
CA LEU A 329 4.36 -19.54 -12.24
C LEU A 329 5.11 -20.85 -11.97
N ASN A 330 6.08 -21.21 -12.80
CA ASN A 330 6.91 -22.40 -12.63
C ASN A 330 8.30 -22.09 -12.07
N MET A 331 8.59 -20.81 -11.79
CA MET A 331 9.89 -20.40 -11.30
C MET A 331 10.03 -20.68 -9.80
N ASN A 332 11.14 -21.31 -9.41
CA ASN A 332 11.54 -21.49 -8.02
C ASN A 332 12.78 -20.62 -7.77
N VAL A 333 12.64 -19.60 -6.94
CA VAL A 333 13.67 -18.62 -6.59
C VAL A 333 14.19 -18.92 -5.19
N LEU A 334 14.76 -20.11 -5.00
CA LEU A 334 15.63 -20.32 -3.85
C LEU A 334 16.91 -19.54 -4.11
N VAL A 335 17.15 -18.50 -3.30
CA VAL A 335 18.44 -17.80 -3.26
C VAL A 335 19.48 -18.85 -2.85
N ARG A 336 20.22 -19.37 -3.84
CA ARG A 336 21.44 -20.13 -3.57
C ARG A 336 22.43 -19.14 -2.97
N ASN A 337 22.52 -19.11 -1.65
CA ASN A 337 23.67 -18.54 -0.97
C ASN A 337 24.90 -19.29 -1.52
N LYS A 338 25.67 -18.62 -2.38
CA LYS A 338 27.08 -18.94 -2.58
C LYS A 338 27.87 -18.35 -1.42
#